data_AF-A0AAD7M0H1-F1
#
_entry.id   AF-A0AAD7M0H1-F1
#
_cell.length_a   1.000
_cell.length_b   1.000
_cell.length_c   1.000
_cell.angle_alpha   90.00
_cell.angle_beta   90.00
_cell.angle_gamma   90.00
#
_symmetry.space_group_name_H-M   'P 1'
#
loop_
_entity.id
_entity.type
_entity.pdbx_description
1 polymer ?
#
loop_
_entity_poly.entity_id
_entity_poly.type
_entity_poly.pdbx_seq_one_letter_code
_entity_poly.pdbx_strand_id
1 'polypeptide(L)'
;MGEVDPAFIQEPEHRPKPSVIQAEGIPLIDLSPLYTHVSGDSDSVSDPISLQGLVKEIGSACKQWGFFQVINHGVPLDKRQRIEDAARKFFAQSLEEKRKIRRDAVKVLGYYDTEHTKNVRDWKEVFDFCGQEPILVPALLEADDKEVTEWYNQWPEYPPDLR
;
A
#
# COMPACT_ATOMS: atom_id res chain seq x y z
N MET A 1 -0.40 -16.43 30.10
CA MET A 1 -0.14 -15.38 29.10
C MET A 1 1.37 -15.35 28.93
N GLY A 2 1.89 -15.65 27.74
CA GLY A 2 3.35 -15.63 27.50
C GLY A 2 3.88 -14.20 27.59
N GLU A 3 5.12 -14.02 28.03
CA GLU A 3 5.79 -12.73 27.99
C GLU A 3 5.98 -12.27 26.54
N VAL A 4 5.76 -10.98 26.29
CA VAL A 4 6.01 -10.37 24.98
C VAL A 4 7.52 -10.12 24.84
N ASP A 5 8.09 -10.50 23.69
CA ASP A 5 9.51 -10.25 23.39
C ASP A 5 9.80 -8.74 23.50
N PRO A 6 10.77 -8.32 24.35
CA PRO A 6 11.15 -6.92 24.53
C PRO A 6 11.47 -6.16 23.24
N ALA A 7 11.87 -6.86 22.17
CA ALA A 7 12.12 -6.25 20.86
C ALA A 7 10.90 -5.50 20.26
N PHE A 8 9.68 -5.86 20.68
CA PHE A 8 8.43 -5.21 20.23
C PHE A 8 7.94 -4.11 21.17
N ILE A 9 8.62 -3.88 22.30
CA ILE A 9 8.15 -2.94 23.32
C ILE A 9 8.76 -1.56 23.04
N GLN A 10 7.91 -0.59 22.70
CA GLN A 10 8.35 0.80 22.58
C GLN A 10 8.69 1.40 23.95
N GLU A 11 9.68 2.30 23.98
CA GLU A 11 10.00 3.09 25.17
C GLU A 11 8.80 3.96 25.60
N PRO A 12 8.57 4.18 26.91
CA PRO A 12 7.41 4.90 27.41
C PRO A 12 7.16 6.28 26.76
N GLU A 13 8.23 7.00 26.42
CA GLU A 13 8.20 8.30 25.76
C GLU A 13 7.70 8.27 24.31
N HIS A 14 7.82 7.13 23.62
CA HIS A 14 7.37 6.94 22.24
C HIS A 14 5.98 6.33 22.12
N ARG A 15 5.47 5.75 23.22
CA ARG A 15 4.16 5.10 23.22
C ARG A 15 3.05 6.13 22.92
N PRO A 16 2.04 5.75 22.12
CA PRO A 16 0.90 6.61 21.91
C PRO A 16 0.25 6.89 23.27
N LYS A 17 -0.11 8.14 23.53
CA LYS A 17 -0.97 8.49 24.67
C LYS A 17 -2.38 8.07 24.26
N PRO A 18 -2.96 7.01 24.86
CA PRO A 18 -4.27 6.54 24.42
C PRO A 18 -5.33 7.52 24.91
N SER A 19 -5.57 8.58 24.16
CA SER A 19 -6.91 9.16 24.07
C SER A 19 -7.64 8.36 23.01
N VAL A 20 -8.76 7.75 23.36
CA VAL A 20 -9.67 7.16 22.36
C VAL A 20 -10.21 8.33 21.55
N ILE A 21 -9.53 8.66 20.46
CA ILE A 21 -10.04 9.57 19.44
C ILE A 21 -10.70 8.66 18.43
N GLN A 22 -12.02 8.54 18.50
CA GLN A 22 -12.76 8.04 17.36
C GLN A 22 -12.57 9.08 16.25
N ALA A 23 -11.91 8.68 15.16
CA ALA A 23 -11.75 9.53 14.00
C ALA A 23 -13.12 9.69 13.32
N GLU A 24 -13.89 10.68 13.75
CA GLU A 24 -15.15 11.06 13.11
C GLU A 24 -14.88 12.00 11.94
N GLY A 25 -15.53 11.76 10.80
CA GLY A 25 -15.47 12.69 9.66
C GLY A 25 -14.29 12.49 8.69
N ILE A 26 -13.62 11.32 8.69
CA ILE A 26 -12.66 11.00 7.62
C ILE A 26 -13.35 11.18 6.26
N PRO A 27 -12.81 11.99 5.34
CA PRO A 27 -13.46 12.24 4.06
C PRO A 27 -13.66 10.94 3.27
N LEU A 28 -14.86 10.79 2.68
CA LEU A 28 -15.24 9.69 1.81
C LEU A 28 -15.52 10.26 0.42
N ILE A 29 -14.59 10.06 -0.51
CA ILE A 29 -14.61 10.69 -1.83
C ILE A 29 -15.21 9.72 -2.87
N ASP A 30 -16.20 10.19 -3.63
CA ASP A 30 -16.82 9.45 -4.73
C ASP A 30 -16.11 9.71 -6.06
N LEU A 31 -15.52 8.67 -6.65
CA LEU A 31 -14.80 8.75 -7.93
C LEU A 31 -15.68 8.55 -9.16
N SER A 32 -17.00 8.36 -9.01
CA SER A 32 -17.94 8.21 -10.14
C SER A 32 -17.82 9.29 -11.22
N PRO A 33 -17.58 10.58 -10.90
CA PRO A 33 -17.42 11.62 -11.92
C PRO A 33 -16.29 11.38 -12.93
N LEU A 34 -15.33 10.48 -12.63
CA LEU A 34 -14.28 10.08 -13.57
C LEU A 34 -14.79 9.20 -14.72
N TYR A 35 -15.91 8.50 -14.53
CA TYR A 35 -16.38 7.43 -15.42
C TYR A 35 -17.62 7.79 -16.26
N THR A 36 -18.20 8.97 -16.06
CA THR A 36 -19.46 9.41 -16.70
C THR A 36 -19.39 9.54 -18.25
N HIS A 37 -18.25 9.21 -18.90
CA HIS A 37 -18.00 9.39 -20.35
C HIS A 37 -17.73 8.11 -21.14
N VAL A 38 -17.76 6.92 -20.53
CA VAL A 38 -17.32 5.69 -21.24
C VAL A 38 -18.44 5.08 -22.12
N SER A 39 -19.64 5.67 -22.13
CA SER A 39 -20.78 5.19 -22.92
C SER A 39 -20.93 5.96 -24.24
N GLY A 40 -20.13 5.61 -25.25
CA GLY A 40 -20.53 5.55 -26.67
C GLY A 40 -20.86 6.82 -27.47
N ASP A 41 -21.23 7.96 -26.87
CA ASP A 41 -21.58 9.17 -27.63
C ASP A 41 -20.51 10.25 -27.50
N SER A 42 -19.82 10.51 -28.61
CA SER A 42 -18.62 11.35 -28.74
C SER A 42 -18.80 12.85 -28.44
N ASP A 43 -20.01 13.30 -28.10
CA ASP A 43 -20.37 14.72 -28.11
C ASP A 43 -20.79 15.28 -26.73
N SER A 44 -20.68 14.49 -25.65
CA SER A 44 -20.97 14.98 -24.29
C SER A 44 -19.70 15.09 -23.43
N VAL A 45 -19.23 16.33 -23.29
CA VAL A 45 -18.16 16.74 -22.38
C VAL A 45 -18.55 16.30 -20.96
N SER A 46 -17.60 15.79 -20.17
CA SER A 46 -17.73 15.74 -18.71
C SER A 46 -18.27 17.04 -18.23
N ASP A 47 -19.38 17.03 -17.47
CA ASP A 47 -19.86 18.26 -16.85
C ASP A 47 -18.67 18.84 -16.10
N PRO A 48 -18.02 19.90 -16.62
CA PRO A 48 -16.72 20.32 -16.12
C PRO A 48 -16.84 20.76 -14.65
N ILE A 49 -18.06 21.10 -14.24
CA ILE A 49 -18.45 21.46 -12.89
C ILE A 49 -18.31 20.24 -11.95
N SER A 50 -18.71 19.04 -12.39
CA SER A 50 -18.63 17.82 -11.58
C SER A 50 -17.18 17.38 -11.32
N LEU A 51 -16.32 17.42 -12.34
CA LEU A 51 -14.90 17.08 -12.19
C LEU A 51 -14.15 18.14 -11.37
N GLN A 52 -14.46 19.42 -11.58
CA GLN A 52 -13.88 20.51 -10.78
C GLN A 52 -14.27 20.39 -9.30
N GLY A 53 -15.52 19.98 -9.02
CA GLY A 53 -15.99 19.67 -7.68
C GLY A 53 -15.17 18.56 -7.02
N LEU A 54 -14.98 17.44 -7.70
CA LEU A 54 -14.17 16.31 -7.23
C LEU A 54 -12.71 16.71 -6.95
N VAL A 55 -12.09 17.47 -7.86
CA VAL A 55 -10.70 17.95 -7.66
C VAL A 55 -10.60 18.84 -6.42
N LYS A 56 -11.57 19.72 -6.18
CA LYS A 56 -11.61 20.57 -4.99
C LYS A 56 -11.79 19.77 -3.71
N GLU A 57 -12.62 18.73 -3.74
CA GLU A 57 -12.83 17.82 -2.61
C GLU A 57 -11.54 17.07 -2.25
N ILE A 58 -10.89 16.43 -3.24
CA ILE A 58 -9.60 15.75 -3.07
C ILE A 58 -8.56 16.71 -2.52
N GLY A 59 -8.44 17.91 -3.11
CA GLY A 59 -7.49 18.92 -2.64
C GLY A 59 -7.74 19.36 -1.19
N SER A 60 -9.01 19.47 -0.80
CA SER A 60 -9.39 19.82 0.58
C SER A 60 -9.05 18.69 1.56
N ALA A 61 -9.35 17.44 1.20
CA ALA A 61 -9.02 16.27 1.99
C ALA A 61 -7.50 16.12 2.18
N CYS A 62 -6.71 16.27 1.12
CA CYS A 62 -5.25 16.29 1.19
C CYS A 62 -4.74 17.38 2.15
N LYS A 63 -5.27 18.59 2.07
CA LYS A 63 -4.80 19.73 2.87
C LYS A 63 -5.21 19.65 4.35
N GLN A 64 -6.42 19.18 4.62
CA GLN A 64 -7.00 19.20 5.97
C GLN A 64 -6.75 17.90 6.74
N TRP A 65 -6.76 16.76 6.05
CA TRP A 65 -6.65 15.44 6.66
C TRP A 65 -5.35 14.71 6.30
N GLY A 66 -4.83 14.90 5.09
CA GLY A 66 -3.72 14.10 4.57
C GLY A 66 -4.08 12.64 4.28
N PHE A 67 -5.36 12.27 4.45
CA PHE A 67 -5.92 10.94 4.23
C PHE A 67 -7.42 11.03 3.91
N PHE A 68 -7.92 10.12 3.09
CA PHE A 68 -9.34 9.96 2.77
C PHE A 68 -9.62 8.54 2.25
N GLN A 69 -10.87 8.13 2.32
CA GLN A 69 -11.36 6.90 1.70
C GLN A 69 -11.93 7.22 0.32
N VAL A 70 -11.91 6.25 -0.60
CA VAL A 70 -12.50 6.38 -1.93
C VAL A 70 -13.57 5.31 -2.14
N ILE A 71 -14.67 5.68 -2.80
CA ILE A 71 -15.72 4.77 -3.28
C ILE A 71 -15.92 4.96 -4.77
N ASN A 72 -16.57 3.98 -5.41
CA ASN A 72 -16.83 3.98 -6.85
C ASN A 72 -15.55 4.18 -7.69
N HIS A 73 -14.41 3.68 -7.19
CA HIS A 73 -13.08 3.75 -7.80
C HIS A 73 -12.89 2.80 -9.01
N GLY A 74 -13.96 2.18 -9.50
CA GLY A 74 -13.95 1.32 -10.68
C GLY A 74 -13.17 -0.01 -10.57
N VAL A 75 -12.58 -0.34 -9.42
CA VAL A 75 -11.87 -1.61 -9.23
C VAL A 75 -12.89 -2.72 -8.97
N PRO A 76 -12.94 -3.77 -9.81
CA PRO A 76 -13.87 -4.87 -9.62
C PRO A 76 -13.70 -5.59 -8.28
N LEU A 77 -14.82 -5.94 -7.66
CA LEU A 77 -14.85 -6.61 -6.35
C LEU A 77 -14.12 -7.96 -6.35
N ASP A 78 -14.24 -8.71 -7.44
CA ASP A 78 -13.58 -10.01 -7.61
C ASP A 78 -12.05 -9.89 -7.61
N LYS A 79 -11.50 -8.81 -8.20
CA LYS A 79 -10.05 -8.55 -8.17
C LYS A 79 -9.56 -8.29 -6.76
N ARG A 80 -10.29 -7.48 -5.98
CA ARG A 80 -9.97 -7.21 -4.57
C ARG A 80 -10.03 -8.49 -3.72
N GLN A 81 -11.06 -9.31 -3.90
CA GLN A 81 -11.19 -10.56 -3.15
C GLN A 81 -10.05 -11.52 -3.47
N ARG A 82 -9.67 -11.66 -4.75
CA ARG A 82 -8.59 -12.54 -5.18
C ARG A 82 -7.24 -12.16 -4.57
N ILE A 83 -6.88 -10.88 -4.54
CA ILE A 83 -5.61 -10.45 -3.94
C ILE A 83 -5.59 -10.66 -2.43
N GLU A 84 -6.72 -10.41 -1.74
CA GLU A 84 -6.86 -10.68 -0.31
C GLU A 84 -6.72 -12.18 0.01
N ASP A 85 -7.34 -13.04 -0.80
CA ASP A 85 -7.27 -14.49 -0.64
C ASP A 85 -5.86 -15.04 -0.92
N ALA A 86 -5.20 -14.57 -1.98
CA ALA A 86 -3.82 -14.94 -2.30
C ALA A 86 -2.85 -14.50 -1.20
N ALA A 87 -2.96 -13.26 -0.72
CA ALA A 87 -2.16 -12.77 0.40
C ALA A 87 -2.37 -13.61 1.67
N ARG A 88 -3.63 -13.94 2.01
CA ARG A 88 -3.94 -14.78 3.17
C ARG A 88 -3.31 -16.18 3.05
N LYS A 89 -3.41 -16.81 1.88
CA LYS A 89 -2.77 -18.12 1.63
C LYS A 89 -1.26 -18.03 1.77
N PHE A 90 -0.63 -16.97 1.25
CA PHE A 90 0.80 -16.75 1.37
C PHE A 90 1.25 -16.64 2.84
N PHE A 91 0.64 -15.74 3.61
CA PHE A 91 1.04 -15.49 5.00
C PHE A 91 0.70 -16.64 5.96
N ALA A 92 -0.25 -17.50 5.60
CA ALA A 92 -0.57 -18.73 6.34
C ALA A 92 0.50 -19.84 6.20
N GLN A 93 1.46 -19.70 5.28
CA GLN A 93 2.56 -20.66 5.14
C GLN A 93 3.53 -20.61 6.35
N SER A 94 4.36 -21.64 6.46
CA SER A 94 5.42 -21.66 7.45
C SER A 94 6.41 -20.51 7.22
N LEU A 95 7.10 -20.11 8.29
CA LEU A 95 8.14 -19.09 8.20
C LEU A 95 9.27 -19.49 7.24
N GLU A 96 9.59 -20.78 7.16
CA GLU A 96 10.59 -21.32 6.24
C GLU A 96 10.21 -21.07 4.78
N GLU A 97 8.96 -21.37 4.41
CA GLU A 97 8.44 -21.14 3.06
C GLU A 97 8.44 -19.65 2.71
N LYS A 98 7.93 -18.80 3.60
CA LYS A 98 7.92 -17.34 3.40
C LYS A 98 9.34 -16.77 3.26
N ARG A 99 10.32 -17.32 3.99
CA ARG A 99 11.71 -16.86 3.94
C ARG A 99 12.49 -17.27 2.69
N LYS A 100 11.96 -18.16 1.83
CA LYS A 100 12.59 -18.47 0.53
C LYS A 100 12.69 -17.25 -0.39
N ILE A 101 11.77 -16.32 -0.24
CA ILE A 101 11.72 -15.05 -0.99
C ILE A 101 12.05 -13.85 -0.09
N ARG A 102 12.81 -14.06 0.98
CA ARG A 102 13.17 -12.99 1.91
C ARG A 102 14.05 -11.94 1.22
N ARG A 103 13.69 -10.67 1.38
CA ARG A 103 14.47 -9.55 0.87
C ARG A 103 15.79 -9.36 1.66
N ASP A 104 16.80 -8.84 0.98
CA ASP A 104 18.13 -8.53 1.52
C ASP A 104 18.70 -7.24 0.91
N ALA A 105 19.99 -6.96 1.14
CA ALA A 105 20.64 -5.74 0.66
C ALA A 105 20.74 -5.65 -0.88
N VAL A 106 20.58 -6.77 -1.59
CA VAL A 106 20.63 -6.85 -3.05
C VAL A 106 19.23 -7.04 -3.62
N LYS A 107 18.48 -8.01 -3.08
CA LYS A 107 17.09 -8.29 -3.43
C LYS A 107 16.18 -7.50 -2.51
N VAL A 108 15.90 -6.25 -2.87
CA VAL A 108 15.21 -5.33 -1.96
C VAL A 108 13.69 -5.53 -1.86
N LEU A 109 13.11 -6.31 -2.78
CA LEU A 109 11.69 -6.71 -2.82
C LEU A 109 11.54 -8.16 -2.33
N GLY A 110 10.37 -8.49 -1.77
CA GLY A 110 10.08 -9.82 -1.22
C GLY A 110 9.60 -9.78 0.23
N TYR A 111 9.68 -10.93 0.89
CA TYR A 111 9.20 -11.12 2.27
C TYR A 111 10.15 -10.51 3.30
N TYR A 112 9.61 -9.97 4.40
CA TYR A 112 10.39 -9.54 5.56
C TYR A 112 9.58 -9.57 6.85
N ASP A 113 10.23 -9.91 7.96
CA ASP A 113 9.61 -10.13 9.28
C ASP A 113 10.32 -9.40 10.41
N THR A 114 11.24 -8.50 10.07
CA THR A 114 12.06 -7.76 11.03
C THR A 114 12.06 -6.26 10.76
N GLU A 115 10.94 -5.72 10.31
CA GLU A 115 10.77 -4.27 10.11
C GLU A 115 10.90 -3.50 11.44
N HIS A 116 11.47 -2.30 11.35
CA HIS A 116 11.58 -1.41 12.51
C HIS A 116 10.96 -0.06 12.21
N THR A 117 10.14 0.43 13.13
CA THR A 117 9.69 1.83 13.17
C THR A 117 10.30 2.48 14.40
N LYS A 118 11.04 3.59 14.19
CA LYS A 118 11.77 4.29 15.27
C LYS A 118 12.67 3.35 16.09
N ASN A 119 13.42 2.48 15.41
CA ASN A 119 14.33 1.49 16.01
C ASN A 119 13.67 0.42 16.91
N VAL A 120 12.34 0.29 16.90
CA VAL A 120 11.61 -0.77 17.61
C VAL A 120 11.03 -1.72 16.58
N ARG A 121 11.10 -3.04 16.83
CA ARG A 121 10.56 -4.03 15.90
C ARG A 121 9.05 -3.91 15.84
N ASP A 122 8.53 -3.80 14.64
CA ASP A 122 7.10 -3.79 14.43
C ASP A 122 6.54 -5.20 14.56
N TRP A 123 5.40 -5.34 15.25
CA TRP A 123 4.69 -6.60 15.31
C TRP A 123 3.94 -6.85 14.01
N LYS A 124 4.68 -7.12 12.94
CA LYS A 124 4.16 -7.40 11.60
C LYS A 124 5.15 -8.20 10.79
N GLU A 125 4.62 -8.81 9.73
CA GLU A 125 5.36 -9.31 8.60
C GLU A 125 4.89 -8.59 7.33
N VAL A 126 5.74 -8.51 6.31
CA VAL A 126 5.49 -7.77 5.07
C VAL A 126 5.93 -8.59 3.86
N PHE A 127 5.33 -8.29 2.71
CA PHE A 127 5.76 -8.74 1.40
C PHE A 127 5.69 -7.53 0.45
N ASP A 128 6.87 -7.04 0.05
CA ASP A 128 7.00 -5.85 -0.79
C ASP A 128 7.19 -6.25 -2.24
N PHE A 129 6.39 -5.66 -3.13
CA PHE A 129 6.48 -5.89 -4.57
C PHE A 129 6.14 -4.62 -5.35
N CYS A 130 6.53 -4.57 -6.62
CA CYS A 130 6.19 -3.51 -7.55
C CYS A 130 5.28 -4.06 -8.66
N GLY A 131 4.30 -3.26 -9.09
CA GLY A 131 3.36 -3.67 -10.13
C GLY A 131 3.96 -3.73 -11.54
N GLN A 132 5.07 -3.03 -11.79
CA GLN A 132 5.82 -3.08 -13.04
C GLN A 132 7.16 -3.77 -12.80
N GLU A 133 7.54 -4.68 -13.70
CA GLU A 133 8.76 -5.49 -13.59
C GLU A 133 9.53 -5.52 -14.92
N PRO A 134 10.83 -5.15 -14.94
CA PRO A 134 11.58 -4.57 -13.81
C PRO A 134 11.07 -3.15 -13.47
N ILE A 135 11.25 -2.75 -12.21
CA ILE A 135 11.12 -1.35 -11.83
C ILE A 135 12.49 -0.69 -11.95
N LEU A 136 12.53 0.45 -12.65
CA LEU A 136 13.72 1.28 -12.75
C LEU A 136 13.70 2.29 -11.61
N VAL A 137 14.74 2.28 -10.79
CA VAL A 137 14.90 3.25 -9.71
C VAL A 137 16.26 3.94 -9.82
N PRO A 138 16.41 5.17 -9.29
CA PRO A 138 17.71 5.82 -9.20
C PRO A 138 18.71 4.93 -8.45
N ALA A 139 19.94 4.82 -8.97
CA ALA A 139 20.98 4.03 -8.33
C ALA A 139 21.45 4.67 -7.01
N LEU A 140 21.47 6.01 -6.95
CA LEU A 140 21.71 6.79 -5.74
C LEU A 140 20.53 7.74 -5.45
N LEU A 141 20.39 8.13 -4.18
CA LEU A 141 19.40 9.11 -3.73
C LEU A 141 19.82 10.57 -4.02
N GLU A 142 20.93 10.77 -4.71
CA GLU A 142 21.45 12.09 -5.05
C GLU A 142 20.66 12.70 -6.22
N ALA A 143 20.36 13.99 -6.12
CA ALA A 143 19.43 14.67 -7.04
C ALA A 143 19.96 14.80 -8.49
N ASP A 144 21.26 14.61 -8.71
CA ASP A 144 21.95 14.72 -9.99
C ASP A 144 22.40 13.38 -10.58
N ASP A 145 22.15 12.28 -9.88
CA ASP A 145 22.47 10.94 -10.37
C ASP A 145 21.54 10.55 -11.53
N LYS A 146 22.14 10.04 -12.60
CA LYS A 146 21.43 9.56 -13.80
C LYS A 146 21.52 8.06 -13.96
N GLU A 147 22.26 7.39 -13.10
CA GLU A 147 22.34 5.95 -13.09
C GLU A 147 21.02 5.37 -12.57
N VAL A 148 20.57 4.30 -13.23
CA VAL A 148 19.37 3.56 -12.84
C VAL A 148 19.76 2.14 -12.51
N THR A 149 19.11 1.59 -11.50
CA THR A 149 19.18 0.17 -11.17
C THR A 149 17.82 -0.46 -11.37
N GLU A 150 17.85 -1.77 -11.65
CA GLU A 150 16.66 -2.57 -11.90
C GLU A 150 16.34 -3.39 -10.65
N TRP A 151 15.10 -3.30 -10.17
CA TRP A 151 14.60 -4.24 -9.16
C TRP A 151 13.61 -5.22 -9.75
N TYR A 152 13.66 -6.44 -9.22
CA TYR A 152 12.85 -7.57 -9.64
C TYR A 152 12.08 -8.13 -8.44
N ASN A 153 10.82 -8.45 -8.65
CA ASN A 153 9.96 -9.03 -7.63
C ASN A 153 10.44 -10.45 -7.29
N GLN A 154 10.43 -10.80 -6.01
CA GLN A 154 10.69 -12.16 -5.56
C GLN A 154 9.36 -12.88 -5.32
N TRP A 155 8.72 -13.34 -6.40
CA TRP A 155 7.42 -14.01 -6.32
C TRP A 155 7.54 -15.39 -5.65
N PRO A 156 6.64 -15.78 -4.74
CA PRO A 156 6.65 -17.11 -4.16
C PRO A 156 6.12 -18.15 -5.14
N GLU A 157 6.53 -19.41 -4.99
CA GLU A 157 5.98 -20.53 -5.76
C GLU A 157 4.51 -20.83 -5.40
N TYR A 158 4.15 -20.61 -4.14
CA TYR A 158 2.80 -20.72 -3.64
C TYR A 158 2.40 -19.48 -2.80
N PRO A 159 1.19 -18.93 -3.00
CA PRO A 159 0.20 -19.39 -3.95
C PRO A 159 0.44 -18.75 -5.34
N PRO A 160 0.20 -19.49 -6.45
CA PRO A 160 0.54 -19.01 -7.80
C PRO A 160 -0.31 -17.81 -8.26
N ASP A 161 -1.46 -17.58 -7.62
CA ASP A 161 -2.38 -16.48 -7.87
C ASP A 161 -1.95 -15.17 -7.18
N LEU A 162 -0.82 -15.14 -6.47
CA LEU A 162 -0.26 -13.91 -5.90
C LEU A 162 0.42 -13.02 -6.96
N ARG A 163 0.88 -13.60 -8.07
CA ARG A 163 1.50 -12.89 -9.19
C ARG A 163 0.46 -12.31 -10.15
#